data_AF-A0A0E9LW44-F1
#
_entry.id   AF-A0A0E9LW44-F1
#
_cell.length_a   1.000
_cell.length_b   1.000
_cell.length_c   1.000
_cell.angle_alpha   90.00
_cell.angle_beta   90.00
_cell.angle_gamma   90.00
#
_symmetry.space_group_name_H-M   'P 1'
#
loop_
_entity.id
_entity.type
_entity.pdbx_description
1 polymer ?
#
loop_
_entity_poly.entity_id
_entity_poly.type
_entity_poly.pdbx_seq_one_letter_code
_entity_poly.pdbx_strand_id
1 'polypeptide(L)' 'MEIMNIVEKRKFIHRHLHRVNEKTINELYEKLRSEEVFKAKLESRAQKSENDIQAGRVFSREEIEQRIANHFY' A
#
# COMPACT_ATOMS: atom_id res chain seq x y z
N MET A 1 28.15 -15.95 2.43
CA MET A 1 26.95 -15.64 3.25
C MET A 1 25.94 -16.72 2.92
N GLU A 2 25.71 -17.68 3.82
CA GLU A 2 24.75 -18.77 3.57
C GLU A 2 23.34 -18.20 3.43
N ILE A 3 22.67 -18.56 2.34
CA ILE A 3 21.26 -18.19 2.13
C ILE A 3 20.43 -19.08 3.05
N MET A 4 20.07 -18.58 4.23
CA MET A 4 19.21 -19.30 5.17
C MET A 4 17.88 -19.66 4.50
N ASN A 5 17.44 -20.91 4.68
CA ASN A 5 16.15 -21.35 4.16
C ASN A 5 14.98 -20.72 4.95
N ILE A 6 13.76 -20.87 4.46
CA ILE A 6 12.57 -20.24 5.06
C ILE A 6 12.35 -20.68 6.52
N VAL A 7 12.62 -21.94 6.85
CA VAL A 7 12.46 -22.50 8.21
C VAL A 7 13.50 -21.89 9.16
N GLU A 8 14.74 -21.78 8.70
CA GLU A 8 15.84 -21.19 9.46
C GLU A 8 15.63 -19.69 9.70
N LYS A 9 15.14 -18.96 8.70
CA LYS A 9 14.77 -17.54 8.83
C LYS A 9 13.67 -17.34 9.88
N ARG A 10 12.62 -18.16 9.86
CA ARG A 10 11.54 -18.11 10.88
C ARG A 10 12.07 -18.38 12.28
N LYS A 11 12.90 -19.41 12.45
CA LYS A 11 13.54 -19.73 13.74
C LYS A 11 14.46 -18.59 14.22
N PHE A 12 15.22 -17.97 13.32
CA PHE A 12 16.08 -16.85 13.64
C PHE A 12 15.28 -15.65 14.15
N ILE A 13 14.25 -15.24 13.41
CA ILE A 13 13.36 -14.15 13.80
C ILE A 13 12.74 -14.44 15.16
N HIS A 14 12.14 -15.62 15.35
CA HIS A 14 11.50 -15.98 16.63
C HIS A 14 12.48 -15.94 17.82
N ARG A 15 13.70 -16.45 17.65
CA ARG A 15 14.74 -16.41 18.70
C ARG A 15 15.27 -15.01 19.01
N HIS A 16 15.10 -14.04 18.12
CA HIS A 16 15.63 -12.69 18.32
C HIS A 16 14.53 -11.65 18.51
N LEU A 17 13.26 -12.01 18.29
CA LEU A 17 12.13 -11.11 18.43
C LEU A 17 12.01 -10.55 19.85
N HIS A 18 12.29 -11.37 20.88
CA HIS A 18 12.30 -10.93 22.28
C HIS A 18 13.42 -9.94 22.62
N ARG A 19 14.46 -9.84 21.77
CA ARG A 19 15.58 -8.89 21.94
C ARG A 19 15.28 -7.53 21.30
N VAL A 20 14.22 -7.45 20.51
CA VAL A 20 13.78 -6.23 19.84
C VAL A 20 12.86 -5.48 20.80
N ASN A 21 13.06 -4.16 20.94
CA ASN A 21 12.18 -3.36 21.80
C ASN A 21 10.75 -3.32 21.24
N GLU A 22 9.77 -3.18 22.13
CA GLU A 22 8.35 -3.18 21.80
C GLU A 22 7.98 -2.14 20.72
N LYS A 23 8.65 -0.98 20.75
CA LYS A 23 8.47 0.09 19.76
C LYS A 23 8.76 -0.39 18.34
N THR A 24 9.88 -1.08 18.11
CA THR A 24 10.25 -1.59 16.78
C THR A 24 9.29 -2.69 16.29
N ILE A 25 8.76 -3.51 17.20
CA ILE A 25 7.73 -4.50 16.86
C ILE A 25 6.43 -3.80 16.45
N ASN A 26 6.01 -2.78 17.19
CA ASN A 26 4.82 -1.99 16.86
C ASN A 26 4.97 -1.27 15.52
N GLU A 27 6.12 -0.65 15.25
CA GLU A 27 6.41 -0.01 13.96
C GLU A 27 6.34 -0.99 12.78
N LEU A 28 6.84 -2.23 12.96
CA LEU A 28 6.73 -3.27 11.95
C LEU A 28 5.27 -3.64 11.67
N TYR A 29 4.46 -3.85 12.70
CA TYR A 29 3.05 -4.19 12.53
C TYR A 29 2.24 -3.05 11.93
N GLU A 30 2.53 -1.80 12.30
CA GLU A 30 1.89 -0.64 11.69
C GLU A 30 2.24 -0.49 10.20
N LYS A 31 3.49 -0.75 9.81
CA LYS A 31 3.88 -0.82 8.40
C LYS A 31 3.13 -1.91 7.64
N LEU A 32 3.08 -3.13 8.18
CA LEU A 32 2.35 -4.24 7.58
C LEU A 32 0.85 -3.94 7.44
N ARG A 33 0.22 -3.33 8.45
CA ARG A 33 -1.18 -2.87 8.38
C ARG A 33 -1.36 -1.79 7.31
N SER A 34 -0.42 -0.86 7.22
CA SER A 34 -0.49 0.21 6.23
C SER A 34 -0.40 -0.31 4.80
N GLU A 35 0.37 -1.38 4.56
CA GLU A 35 0.49 -2.01 3.25
C GLU A 35 -0.82 -2.67 2.80
N GLU A 36 -1.48 -3.43 3.68
CA GLU A 36 -2.77 -4.05 3.37
C GLU A 36 -3.87 -2.99 3.15
N VAL A 37 -3.92 -1.96 3.98
CA VAL A 37 -4.85 -0.84 3.80
C VAL A 37 -4.58 -0.10 2.50
N PHE A 38 -3.31 0.12 2.16
CA PHE A 38 -2.90 0.77 0.92
C PHE A 38 -3.27 -0.08 -0.30
N LYS A 39 -3.04 -1.39 -0.24
CA LYS A 39 -3.42 -2.34 -1.29
C LYS A 39 -4.93 -2.34 -1.52
N ALA A 40 -5.73 -2.48 -0.46
CA ALA A 40 -7.19 -2.43 -0.56
C ALA A 40 -7.69 -1.10 -1.14
N LYS A 41 -7.05 0.02 -0.76
CA LYS A 41 -7.36 1.35 -1.29
C LYS A 41 -7.05 1.46 -2.79
N LEU A 42 -5.94 0.89 -3.25
CA LEU A 42 -5.59 0.87 -4.67
C LEU A 42 -6.54 -0.01 -5.48
N GLU A 43 -6.87 -1.20 -4.97
CA GLU A 43 -7.85 -2.11 -5.60
C GLU A 43 -9.22 -1.45 -5.73
N SER A 44 -9.71 -0.82 -4.66
CA SER A 44 -10.98 -0.07 -4.69
C SER A 44 -10.97 1.07 -5.71
N ARG A 45 -9.87 1.81 -5.82
CA ARG A 45 -9.71 2.89 -6.81
C ARG A 45 -9.69 2.35 -8.23
N ALA A 46 -8.99 1.25 -8.48
CA ALA A 46 -8.94 0.61 -9.79
C ALA A 46 -10.34 0.13 -10.22
N GLN A 47 -11.07 -0.54 -9.33
CA GLN A 47 -12.43 -0.99 -9.62
C GLN A 47 -13.38 0.18 -9.90
N LYS A 48 -13.29 1.25 -9.10
CA LYS A 48 -14.10 2.46 -9.35
C LYS A 48 -13.78 3.06 -10.71
N SER A 49 -12.50 3.17 -11.06
CA SER A 49 -12.05 3.70 -12.34
C SER A 49 -12.60 2.88 -13.50
N GLU A 50 -12.54 1.56 -13.42
CA GLU A 50 -13.09 0.66 -14.45
C GLU A 50 -14.60 0.85 -14.61
N ASN A 51 -15.34 0.93 -13.51
CA ASN A 51 -16.78 1.17 -13.53
C ASN A 51 -17.13 2.54 -14.14
N ASP A 52 -16.33 3.58 -13.86
CA ASP A 52 -16.52 4.91 -14.40
C ASP A 52 -16.24 4.95 -15.91
N ILE A 53 -15.21 4.25 -16.39
CA ILE A 53 -14.94 4.07 -17.83
C ILE A 53 -16.11 3.37 -18.52
N GLN A 54 -16.57 2.24 -17.97
CA GLN A 54 -17.68 1.47 -18.54
C GLN A 54 -18.99 2.26 -18.56
N ALA A 55 -19.23 3.09 -17.54
CA ALA A 55 -20.41 3.94 -17.45
C ALA A 55 -20.29 5.24 -18.28
N GLY A 56 -19.18 5.46 -19.00
CA GLY A 56 -18.91 6.69 -19.73
C GLY A 56 -18.72 7.92 -18.84
N ARG A 57 -18.50 7.74 -17.53
CA ARG A 57 -18.22 8.80 -16.55
C ARG A 57 -16.73 9.17 -16.59
N VAL A 58 -16.26 9.53 -17.77
CA VAL A 58 -14.88 9.94 -18.03
C VAL A 58 -14.84 11.43 -18.29
N PHE A 59 -13.77 12.09 -17.85
CA PHE A 59 -13.55 13.49 -18.16
C PHE A 59 -12.89 13.63 -19.54
N SER A 60 -13.28 14.65 -20.30
CA SER A 60 -12.54 15.10 -21.47
C SER A 60 -11.19 15.68 -21.05
N ARG A 61 -10.29 15.79 -22.01
CA ARG A 61 -8.98 16.39 -21.77
C ARG A 61 -9.09 17.84 -21.29
N GLU A 62 -10.00 18.59 -21.91
CA GLU A 62 -10.28 19.99 -21.60
C GLU A 62 -10.81 20.14 -20.17
N GLU A 63 -11.69 19.23 -19.72
CA GLU A 63 -12.21 19.21 -18.35
C GLU A 63 -11.09 18.92 -17.32
N ILE A 64 -10.13 18.05 -17.67
CA ILE A 64 -8.96 17.77 -16.82
C ILE A 64 -8.06 19.00 -16.74
N GLU A 65 -7.75 19.63 -17.87
CA GLU A 65 -6.88 20.82 -17.93
C GLU A 65 -7.48 21.99 -17.13
N GLN A 66 -8.80 22.22 -17.22
CA GLN A 66 -9.49 23.24 -16.40
C GLN A 66 -9.45 22.91 -14.91
N ARG A 67 -9.66 21.65 -14.52
CA ARG A 67 -9.60 21.24 -13.10
C ARG A 67 -8.20 21.38 -12.53
N ILE A 68 -7.18 21.01 -13.29
CA ILE A 68 -5.78 21.21 -12.89
C ILE A 68 -5.52 22.70 -12.70
N ALA A 69 -5.88 23.54 -13.68
CA ALA A 69 -5.71 24.99 -13.58
C ALA A 69 -6.42 25.55 -12.33
N ASN A 70 -7.66 25.15 -12.06
CA ASN A 70 -8.44 25.65 -10.92
C ASN A 70 -7.99 25.10 -9.56
N HIS A 71 -7.22 24.02 -9.50
CA HIS A 71 -6.75 23.43 -8.24
C HIS A 71 -5.39 23.99 -7.78
N PHE A 72 -4.68 24.69 -8.67
CA PHE A 72 -3.39 25.34 -8.41
C PHE A 72 -3.48 26.87 -8.25
N TYR A 73 -4.70 27.43 -8.13
CA TYR A 73 -4.97 28.82 -7.77
C TYR A 73 -5.80 28.91 -6.48
#